data_AF-A0A0M2SVW1-F1
#
_entry.id   AF-A0A0M2SVW1-F1
#
_cell.length_a   1.000
_cell.length_b   1.000
_cell.length_c   1.000
_cell.angle_alpha   90.00
_cell.angle_beta   90.00
_cell.angle_gamma   90.00
#
_symmetry.space_group_name_H-M   'P 1'
#
loop_
_entity.id
_entity.type
_entity.pdbx_description
1 polymer ?
#
loop_
_entity_poly.entity_id
_entity_poly.type
_entity_poly.pdbx_seq_one_letter_code
_entity_poly.pdbx_strand_id
1 'polypeptide(L)'
;MKYELSDQEKQLLSCIDTFKQNKAADKDPQQPAIIRKKELESYLEGIAKQFRIQYQRSSTPMNSNYIFSLEKHEAQVKIYYRYRHFYTRHEVIIKPL
;
A
#
# COMPACT_ATOMS: atom_id res chain seq x y z
N MET A 1 -6.69 11.39 18.76
CA MET A 1 -8.01 11.02 18.19
C MET A 1 -7.86 9.68 17.51
N LYS A 2 -8.70 8.70 17.85
CA LYS A 2 -8.76 7.42 17.11
C LYS A 2 -9.75 7.62 15.96
N TYR A 3 -9.28 7.53 14.73
CA TYR A 3 -10.16 7.59 13.57
C TYR A 3 -10.93 6.26 13.47
N GLU A 4 -12.25 6.31 13.44
CA GLU A 4 -13.07 5.13 13.16
C GLU A 4 -13.00 4.83 11.66
N LEU A 5 -12.29 3.76 11.32
CA LEU A 5 -12.15 3.26 9.95
C LEU A 5 -13.15 2.14 9.72
N SER A 6 -13.75 2.09 8.53
CA SER A 6 -14.54 0.95 8.06
C SER A 6 -13.64 -0.28 7.88
N ASP A 7 -14.22 -1.47 7.80
CA ASP A 7 -13.43 -2.69 7.62
C ASP A 7 -12.72 -2.72 6.25
N GLN A 8 -13.33 -2.13 5.22
CA GLN A 8 -12.71 -1.96 3.90
C GLN A 8 -11.51 -1.02 3.96
N GLU A 9 -11.62 0.08 4.71
CA GLU A 9 -10.52 1.02 4.92
C GLU A 9 -9.37 0.36 5.68
N LYS A 10 -9.66 -0.38 6.76
CA LYS A 10 -8.64 -1.15 7.49
C LYS A 10 -7.95 -2.16 6.58
N GLN A 11 -8.70 -2.89 5.76
CA GLN A 11 -8.15 -3.85 4.79
C GLN A 11 -7.26 -3.16 3.75
N LEU A 12 -7.68 -2.02 3.20
CA LEU A 12 -6.86 -1.24 2.28
C LEU A 12 -5.54 -0.78 2.94
N LEU A 13 -5.60 -0.26 4.16
CA LEU A 13 -4.41 0.28 4.84
C LEU A 13 -3.44 -0.82 5.30
N SER A 14 -3.93 -2.03 5.57
CA SER A 14 -3.11 -3.18 5.95
C SER A 14 -2.66 -4.05 4.76
N CYS A 15 -3.19 -3.82 3.56
CA CYS A 15 -2.98 -4.73 2.43
C CYS A 15 -1.50 -4.89 2.04
N ILE A 16 -0.67 -3.85 2.19
CA ILE A 16 0.77 -3.92 1.90
C ILE A 16 1.47 -4.86 2.88
N ASP A 17 1.11 -4.82 4.16
CA ASP A 17 1.66 -5.73 5.16
C ASP A 17 1.19 -7.16 4.94
N THR A 18 -0.08 -7.37 4.59
CA THR A 18 -0.59 -8.69 4.17
C THR A 18 0.18 -9.22 2.96
N PHE A 19 0.41 -8.38 1.94
CA PHE A 19 1.15 -8.78 0.75
C PHE A 19 2.59 -9.19 1.10
N LYS A 20 3.27 -8.44 1.97
CA LYS A 20 4.61 -8.76 2.45
C LYS A 20 4.64 -10.10 3.19
N GLN A 21 3.69 -10.34 4.08
CA GLN A 21 3.59 -11.57 4.85
C GLN A 21 3.38 -12.78 3.94
N ASN A 22 2.47 -12.69 2.98
CA ASN A 22 2.22 -13.76 2.02
C ASN A 22 3.48 -14.06 1.18
N LYS A 23 4.17 -13.01 0.70
CA LYS A 23 5.42 -13.17 -0.05
C LYS A 23 6.56 -13.77 0.78
N ALA A 24 6.59 -13.51 2.08
CA ALA A 24 7.57 -14.10 2.99
C ALA A 24 7.25 -15.57 3.31
N ALA A 25 5.97 -15.92 3.44
CA ALA A 25 5.53 -17.29 3.71
C ALA A 25 5.81 -18.25 2.55
N ASP A 26 5.75 -17.77 1.31
CA ASP A 26 6.03 -18.56 0.10
C ASP A 26 7.53 -18.82 -0.15
N LYS A 27 8.42 -18.26 0.67
CA LYS A 27 9.88 -18.27 0.46
C LYS A 27 10.59 -19.07 1.54
N ASP A 28 11.75 -19.60 1.18
CA ASP A 28 12.73 -20.12 2.15
C ASP A 28 13.03 -19.03 3.20
N PRO A 29 12.94 -19.33 4.50
CA PRO A 29 13.23 -18.39 5.58
C PRO A 29 14.59 -17.69 5.47
N GLN A 30 15.55 -18.28 4.73
CA GLN A 30 16.89 -17.73 4.56
C GLN A 30 16.99 -16.67 3.45
N GLN A 31 15.95 -16.46 2.63
CA GLN A 31 15.98 -15.46 1.55
C GLN A 31 14.94 -14.34 1.78
N PRO A 32 15.37 -13.07 1.84
CA PRO A 32 14.43 -11.97 1.93
C PRO A 32 13.53 -11.93 0.69
N ALA A 33 12.22 -11.84 0.91
CA ALA A 33 11.24 -11.80 -0.16
C ALA A 33 11.44 -10.54 -1.03
N ILE A 34 11.89 -10.73 -2.27
CA ILE A 34 12.03 -9.65 -3.24
C ILE A 34 10.63 -9.27 -3.73
N ILE A 35 10.18 -8.06 -3.39
CA ILE A 35 8.90 -7.51 -3.82
C ILE A 35 9.13 -6.53 -4.97
N ARG A 36 8.55 -6.83 -6.13
CA ARG A 36 8.62 -5.95 -7.31
C ARG A 36 7.60 -4.82 -7.19
N LYS A 37 8.01 -3.61 -7.59
CA LYS A 37 7.19 -2.40 -7.65
C LYS A 37 5.83 -2.67 -8.30
N LYS A 38 5.84 -3.19 -9.53
CA LYS A 38 4.62 -3.45 -10.30
C LYS A 38 3.66 -4.40 -9.58
N GLU A 39 4.19 -5.45 -8.94
CA GLU A 39 3.36 -6.43 -8.24
C GLU A 39 2.66 -5.80 -7.03
N LEU A 40 3.42 -5.06 -6.21
CA LEU A 40 2.86 -4.43 -5.01
C LEU A 40 1.84 -3.33 -5.36
N GLU A 41 2.16 -2.50 -6.35
CA GLU A 41 1.24 -1.46 -6.81
C GLU A 41 -0.04 -2.05 -7.38
N SER A 42 0.05 -3.07 -8.26
CA SER A 42 -1.14 -3.72 -8.80
C SER A 42 -1.99 -4.39 -7.72
N TYR A 43 -1.37 -4.92 -6.66
CA TYR A 43 -2.11 -5.47 -5.52
C TYR A 43 -2.89 -4.37 -4.77
N LEU A 44 -2.22 -3.28 -4.39
CA LEU A 44 -2.86 -2.14 -3.72
C LEU A 44 -4.01 -1.54 -4.56
N GLU A 45 -3.75 -1.30 -5.85
CA GLU A 45 -4.75 -0.75 -6.78
C GLU A 45 -5.92 -1.72 -6.99
N GLY A 46 -5.65 -3.03 -7.01
CA GLY A 46 -6.67 -4.07 -7.08
C GLY A 46 -7.62 -4.05 -5.88
N ILE A 47 -7.08 -3.92 -4.67
CA ILE A 47 -7.87 -3.80 -3.43
C ILE A 47 -8.70 -2.50 -3.43
N ALA A 48 -8.10 -1.37 -3.80
CA ALA A 48 -8.81 -0.11 -3.90
C ALA A 48 -9.99 -0.19 -4.89
N LYS A 49 -9.76 -0.81 -6.06
CA LYS A 49 -10.80 -1.06 -7.07
C LYS A 49 -11.90 -1.99 -6.54
N GLN A 50 -11.53 -3.07 -5.85
CA GLN A 50 -12.49 -4.02 -5.26
C GLN A 50 -13.43 -3.33 -4.27
N PHE A 51 -12.90 -2.44 -3.43
CA PHE A 51 -13.69 -1.68 -2.45
C PHE A 51 -14.27 -0.37 -2.99
N ARG A 52 -14.07 -0.08 -4.28
CA ARG A 52 -14.52 1.16 -4.94
C ARG A 52 -13.99 2.44 -4.27
N ILE A 53 -12.82 2.36 -3.65
CA ILE A 53 -12.14 3.50 -3.01
C ILE A 53 -11.41 4.28 -4.10
N GLN A 54 -11.76 5.56 -4.23
CA GLN A 54 -11.11 6.47 -5.18
C GLN A 54 -9.73 6.86 -4.68
N TYR A 55 -8.80 7.05 -5.61
CA TYR A 55 -7.46 7.51 -5.27
C TYR A 55 -6.82 8.36 -6.35
N GLN A 56 -5.96 9.27 -5.90
CA GLN A 56 -5.00 9.95 -6.76
C GLN A 56 -3.64 9.28 -6.62
N ARG A 57 -2.92 9.14 -7.74
CA ARG A 57 -1.58 8.55 -7.76
C ARG A 57 -0.60 9.50 -8.41
N SER A 58 0.54 9.69 -7.77
CA SER A 58 1.74 10.27 -8.38
C SER A 58 2.92 9.32 -8.19
N SER A 59 3.84 9.27 -9.17
CA SER A 59 5.00 8.37 -9.11
C SER A 59 6.25 9.07 -9.60
N THR A 60 7.35 8.79 -8.89
CA THR A 60 8.71 9.02 -9.35
C THR A 60 9.39 7.66 -9.58
N PRO A 61 10.64 7.62 -10.09
CA PRO A 61 11.41 6.39 -10.12
C PRO A 61 11.67 5.77 -8.74
N MET A 62 11.70 6.58 -7.68
CA MET A 62 12.09 6.14 -6.32
C MET A 62 10.92 5.96 -5.37
N ASN A 63 9.73 6.47 -5.71
CA ASN A 63 8.54 6.30 -4.89
C ASN A 63 7.25 6.41 -5.69
N SER A 64 6.17 5.94 -5.08
CA SER A 64 4.81 6.16 -5.54
C SER A 64 3.96 6.60 -4.36
N ASN A 65 3.15 7.62 -4.58
CA ASN A 65 2.34 8.27 -3.57
C ASN A 65 0.88 8.15 -3.99
N TYR A 66 0.10 7.49 -3.15
CA TYR A 66 -1.34 7.31 -3.30
C TYR A 66 -2.05 8.15 -2.25
N ILE A 67 -3.09 8.88 -2.67
CA ILE A 67 -3.99 9.59 -1.78
C ILE A 67 -5.37 8.97 -1.98
N PHE A 68 -5.81 8.19 -1.00
CA PHE A 68 -7.11 7.52 -1.01
C PHE A 68 -8.15 8.41 -0.35
N SER A 69 -9.26 8.63 -1.05
CA SER A 69 -10.43 9.33 -0.52
C SER A 69 -11.26 8.34 0.29
N LEU A 70 -11.16 8.43 1.61
CA LEU A 70 -11.96 7.63 2.55
C LEU A 70 -13.22 8.42 2.94
N GLU A 71 -14.17 7.81 3.65
CA GLU A 71 -15.47 8.47 3.91
C GLU A 71 -15.34 9.77 4.71
N LYS A 72 -14.43 9.81 5.68
CA LYS A 72 -14.26 10.95 6.62
C LYS A 72 -12.83 11.50 6.64
N HIS A 73 -11.93 10.91 5.86
CA HIS A 73 -10.49 11.13 5.96
C HIS A 73 -9.83 10.95 4.60
N GLU A 74 -8.58 11.39 4.49
CA GLU A 74 -7.70 10.94 3.42
C GLU A 74 -6.62 10.03 4.01
N ALA A 75 -6.30 8.97 3.27
CA ALA A 75 -5.14 8.15 3.58
C ALA A 75 -4.06 8.34 2.51
N GLN A 76 -2.91 8.82 2.93
CA GLN A 76 -1.72 8.91 2.10
C GLN A 76 -0.87 7.65 2.31
N VAL A 77 -0.68 6.87 1.25
CA VAL A 77 0.24 5.72 1.22
C VAL A 77 1.41 6.05 0.31
N LYS A 78 2.61 6.14 0.89
CA LYS A 78 3.84 6.37 0.15
C LYS A 78 4.68 5.12 0.13
N ILE A 79 4.97 4.60 -1.05
CA ILE A 79 5.77 3.40 -1.26
C ILE A 79 7.14 3.81 -1.81
N TYR A 80 8.21 3.29 -1.24
CA TYR A 80 9.59 3.58 -1.64
C TYR A 80 10.23 2.39 -2.35
N TYR A 81 11.10 2.70 -3.31
CA TYR A 81 11.77 1.71 -4.15
C TYR A 81 13.29 1.92 -4.20
N ARG A 82 14.00 0.83 -4.46
CA ARG A 82 15.43 0.81 -4.83
C ARG A 82 15.57 0.25 -6.24
N TYR A 83 16.59 0.74 -6.96
CA TYR A 83 16.86 0.38 -8.35
C TYR A 83 15.63 0.54 -9.27
N ARG A 84 14.73 1.47 -8.94
CA ARG A 84 13.47 1.76 -9.66
C ARG A 84 12.43 0.62 -9.70
N HIS A 85 12.75 -0.55 -9.16
CA HIS A 85 11.96 -1.76 -9.39
C HIS A 85 11.62 -2.54 -8.13
N PHE A 86 12.33 -2.33 -7.01
CA PHE A 86 12.18 -3.19 -5.84
C PHE A 86 11.68 -2.38 -4.65
N TYR A 87 10.60 -2.84 -4.03
CA TYR A 87 10.07 -2.27 -2.80
C TYR A 87 11.11 -2.31 -1.68
N THR A 88 11.13 -1.27 -0.86
CA THR A 88 11.95 -1.20 0.36
C THR A 88 11.11 -0.98 1.60
N ARG A 89 10.30 0.08 1.61
CA ARG A 89 9.43 0.45 2.73
C ARG A 89 8.20 1.20 2.24
N HIS A 90 7.23 1.38 3.12
CA HIS A 90 6.11 2.27 2.89
C HIS A 90 5.77 3.06 4.16
N GLU A 91 5.04 4.15 3.98
CA GLU A 91 4.51 5.01 5.03
C GLU A 91 3.01 5.18 4.78
N VAL A 92 2.22 5.13 5.86
CA VAL A 92 0.78 5.39 5.83
C VAL A 92 0.49 6.55 6.76
N ILE A 93 -0.16 7.58 6.24
CA ILE A 93 -0.55 8.78 7.00
C ILE A 93 -2.03 8.99 6.79
N ILE A 94 -2.80 9.06 7.89
CA ILE A 94 -4.24 9.37 7.84
C ILE A 94 -4.40 10.84 8.23
N LYS A 95 -5.12 11.60 7.41
CA LYS A 95 -5.42 13.01 7.63
C LYS A 95 -6.93 13.22 7.67
N PRO A 96 -7.44 14.09 8.55
CA PRO A 96 -8.82 14.57 8.44
C PRO A 96 -8.98 15.34 7.12
N LEU A 97 -10.19 15.25 6.56
CA LEU A 97 -10.64 16.14 5.48
C LEU A 97 -10.82 17.57 6.00
#